data_AF-A0A6N9VAK1-F1
#
_entry.id   AF-A0A6N9VAK1-F1
#
_cell.length_a   1.000
_cell.length_b   1.000
_cell.length_c   1.000
_cell.angle_alpha   90.00
_cell.angle_beta   90.00
_cell.angle_gamma   90.00
#
_symmetry.space_group_name_H-M   'P 1'
#
loop_
_entity.id
_entity.type
_entity.pdbx_description
1 polymer ?
#
loop_
_entity_poly.entity_id
_entity_poly.type
_entity_poly.pdbx_seq_one_letter_code
_entity_poly.pdbx_strand_id
1 'polypeptide(L)'
;MNAEARGTADGAPAAGTGAQGGRSAQLKHTGLRPGWTTGACATAATTAAYTALLTGDFPDPVSITLPRGQTPAFALAVEELGPGRACAGVVKDAGDDPDVTHGALVRATVRRLPPGSGVVFRAGSGVGTVTLPGLPLDVGEPAVNPVPRRLMREHVERVAAEHGEPGDVEVTVSVDHGEEIARSTWNGRLGILGGLSILGTTGVVVPYSCSAWIDSIRRGVDVARAAGLTHVAGCTGSTSEKTVAAEYGLPDMALLDMGDFAGAVLKYVRRHPVARLTICGGFAKLSKLAAGHLDLHSARSQVDKPFLADLARQGGATEELASRIATANTGLEALRLCEAAGVRLGDLVAARARDEALSVLRGAPVAVDVICIDRAGVVVGRG
;
A
#
# COMPACT_ATOMS: atom_id res chain seq x y z
N MET A 1 -48.72 -29.27 -43.31
CA MET A 1 -47.56 -30.14 -43.62
C MET A 1 -46.38 -29.25 -43.93
N ASN A 2 -45.25 -29.58 -43.33
CA ASN A 2 -44.01 -28.81 -43.18
C ASN A 2 -43.30 -28.42 -44.49
N ALA A 3 -42.56 -27.31 -44.42
CA ALA A 3 -41.14 -27.14 -44.82
C ALA A 3 -40.89 -25.64 -45.11
N GLU A 4 -40.35 -24.88 -44.14
CA GLU A 4 -38.91 -24.57 -43.98
C GLU A 4 -38.31 -23.73 -45.11
N ALA A 5 -38.23 -22.41 -44.87
CA ALA A 5 -37.30 -21.52 -45.56
C ALA A 5 -36.39 -20.86 -44.51
N ARG A 6 -35.10 -21.17 -44.60
CA ARG A 6 -34.01 -20.75 -43.72
C ARG A 6 -33.69 -19.27 -43.92
N GLY A 7 -33.85 -18.47 -42.88
CA GLY A 7 -33.29 -17.12 -42.78
C GLY A 7 -31.88 -17.18 -42.18
N THR A 8 -30.89 -16.74 -42.95
CA THR A 8 -29.51 -16.52 -42.49
C THR A 8 -29.43 -15.17 -41.77
N ALA A 9 -29.25 -15.20 -40.46
CA ALA A 9 -28.88 -14.04 -39.66
C ALA A 9 -27.40 -14.17 -39.26
N ASP A 10 -26.60 -13.20 -39.71
CA ASP A 10 -25.22 -12.98 -39.28
C ASP A 10 -25.16 -12.78 -37.77
N GLY A 11 -24.62 -13.77 -37.06
CA GLY A 11 -24.29 -13.68 -35.64
C GLY A 11 -22.87 -13.18 -35.46
N ALA A 12 -22.72 -11.88 -35.20
CA ALA A 12 -21.47 -11.33 -34.65
C ALA A 12 -21.17 -12.00 -33.29
N PRO A 13 -19.92 -12.39 -33.00
CA PRO A 13 -19.59 -13.05 -31.74
C PRO A 13 -19.68 -12.03 -30.61
N ALA A 14 -20.54 -12.33 -29.64
CA ALA A 14 -20.69 -11.58 -28.40
C ALA A 14 -19.34 -11.48 -27.68
N ALA A 15 -18.89 -10.25 -27.43
CA ALA A 15 -17.71 -9.95 -26.65
C ALA A 15 -17.84 -10.55 -25.24
N GLY A 16 -16.85 -11.36 -24.87
CA GLY A 16 -16.76 -12.01 -23.57
C GLY A 16 -16.79 -11.01 -22.42
N THR A 17 -17.61 -11.34 -21.43
CA THR A 17 -17.73 -10.66 -20.14
C THR A 17 -16.41 -10.73 -19.37
N GLY A 18 -15.62 -9.67 -19.47
CA GLY A 18 -14.46 -9.44 -18.61
C GLY A 18 -14.90 -9.30 -17.14
N ALA A 19 -14.17 -9.99 -16.26
CA ALA A 19 -14.42 -10.11 -14.82
C ALA A 19 -14.87 -8.81 -14.12
N GLN A 20 -15.95 -8.88 -13.34
CA GLN A 20 -16.44 -7.82 -12.44
C GLN A 20 -15.52 -7.66 -11.21
N GLY A 21 -14.26 -7.31 -11.41
CA GLY A 21 -13.29 -7.02 -10.35
C GLY A 21 -12.74 -5.61 -10.47
N GLY A 22 -12.77 -4.84 -9.38
CA GLY A 22 -12.09 -3.53 -9.33
C GLY A 22 -12.67 -2.55 -8.31
N ARG A 23 -11.97 -1.41 -8.14
CA ARG A 23 -12.33 -0.33 -7.20
C ARG A 23 -13.78 0.15 -7.34
N SER A 24 -14.29 0.28 -8.57
CA SER A 24 -15.68 0.70 -8.82
C SER A 24 -16.71 -0.36 -8.44
N ALA A 25 -16.38 -1.65 -8.58
CA ALA A 25 -17.24 -2.74 -8.13
C ALA A 25 -17.24 -2.83 -6.59
N GLN A 26 -16.08 -2.60 -5.95
CA GLN A 26 -15.96 -2.53 -4.49
C GLN A 26 -16.83 -1.40 -3.92
N LEU A 27 -16.70 -0.16 -4.41
CA LEU A 27 -17.51 0.97 -3.94
C LEU A 27 -19.02 0.72 -4.09
N LYS A 28 -19.44 0.14 -5.23
CA LYS A 28 -20.85 -0.24 -5.45
C LYS A 28 -21.32 -1.32 -4.47
N HIS A 29 -20.47 -2.29 -4.15
CA HIS A 29 -20.83 -3.39 -3.26
C HIS A 29 -20.87 -2.96 -1.79
N THR A 30 -19.91 -2.14 -1.34
CA THR A 30 -19.77 -1.75 0.07
C THR A 30 -20.66 -0.59 0.47
N GLY A 31 -21.08 0.26 -0.48
CA GLY A 31 -21.83 1.50 -0.19
C GLY A 31 -21.01 2.60 0.50
N LEU A 32 -19.77 2.29 0.91
CA LEU A 32 -18.84 3.24 1.52
C LEU A 32 -18.46 4.39 0.57
N ARG A 33 -18.37 5.60 1.13
CA ARG A 33 -18.03 6.83 0.44
C ARG A 33 -16.53 6.86 0.10
N PRO A 34 -16.15 7.07 -1.17
CA PRO A 34 -14.76 7.31 -1.53
C PRO A 34 -14.28 8.68 -1.04
N GLY A 35 -12.97 8.83 -0.93
CA GLY A 35 -12.32 10.10 -0.61
C GLY A 35 -11.34 10.56 -1.68
N TRP A 36 -10.55 11.56 -1.34
CA TRP A 36 -9.54 12.16 -2.20
C TRP A 36 -8.15 11.96 -1.63
N THR A 37 -7.20 11.64 -2.51
CA THR A 37 -5.80 11.45 -2.12
C THR A 37 -5.12 12.79 -1.82
N THR A 38 -4.03 12.79 -1.05
CA THR A 38 -3.23 14.01 -0.81
C THR A 38 -2.75 14.64 -2.11
N GLY A 39 -2.45 13.82 -3.14
CA GLY A 39 -2.12 14.30 -4.48
C GLY A 39 -3.26 15.03 -5.19
N ALA A 40 -4.52 14.61 -5.01
CA ALA A 40 -5.67 15.32 -5.56
C ALA A 40 -5.87 16.66 -4.86
N CYS A 41 -5.80 16.69 -3.53
CA CYS A 41 -5.87 17.94 -2.76
C CYS A 41 -4.76 18.92 -3.13
N ALA A 42 -3.51 18.45 -3.26
CA ALA A 42 -2.38 19.28 -3.70
C ALA A 42 -2.56 19.81 -5.13
N THR A 43 -3.14 19.00 -6.02
CA THR A 43 -3.46 19.42 -7.40
C THR A 43 -4.52 20.50 -7.39
N ALA A 44 -5.62 20.31 -6.64
CA ALA A 44 -6.68 21.31 -6.49
C ALA A 44 -6.15 22.63 -5.93
N ALA A 45 -5.37 22.58 -4.84
CA ALA A 45 -4.73 23.75 -4.26
C ALA A 45 -3.78 24.44 -5.26
N THR A 46 -2.98 23.68 -6.01
CA THR A 46 -2.07 24.24 -7.02
C THR A 46 -2.84 24.94 -8.14
N THR A 47 -3.91 24.31 -8.65
CA THR A 47 -4.76 24.90 -9.68
C THR A 47 -5.37 26.21 -9.20
N ALA A 48 -5.97 26.23 -8.00
CA ALA A 48 -6.58 27.43 -7.45
C ALA A 48 -5.57 28.56 -7.21
N ALA A 49 -4.43 28.24 -6.59
CA ALA A 49 -3.37 29.21 -6.35
C ALA A 49 -2.79 29.76 -7.65
N TYR A 50 -2.55 28.92 -8.66
CA TYR A 50 -2.02 29.39 -9.93
C TYR A 50 -3.04 30.25 -10.69
N THR A 51 -4.32 29.89 -10.70
CA THR A 51 -5.37 30.76 -11.26
C THR A 51 -5.37 32.12 -10.59
N ALA A 52 -5.40 32.18 -9.25
CA ALA A 52 -5.39 33.43 -8.51
C ALA A 52 -4.11 34.26 -8.72
N LEU A 53 -2.97 33.62 -8.96
CA LEU A 53 -1.72 34.30 -9.31
C LEU A 53 -1.80 35.03 -10.66
N LEU A 54 -2.64 34.57 -11.58
CA LEU A 54 -2.84 35.17 -12.90
C LEU A 54 -3.98 36.19 -12.91
N THR A 55 -5.08 35.90 -12.22
CA THR A 55 -6.34 36.67 -12.31
C THR A 55 -6.57 37.60 -11.12
N GLY A 56 -5.98 37.29 -9.96
CA GLY A 56 -6.31 37.92 -8.68
C GLY A 56 -7.44 37.23 -7.91
N ASP A 57 -8.15 36.26 -8.53
CA ASP A 57 -9.33 35.61 -7.95
C ASP A 57 -9.13 34.10 -7.81
N PHE A 58 -9.55 33.54 -6.67
CA PHE A 58 -9.51 32.10 -6.42
C PHE A 58 -10.78 31.40 -6.94
N PRO A 59 -10.66 30.32 -7.72
CA PRO A 59 -11.80 29.50 -8.06
C PRO A 59 -12.21 28.65 -6.85
N ASP A 60 -13.30 29.00 -6.18
CA ASP A 60 -13.88 28.22 -5.08
C ASP A 60 -15.36 27.85 -5.36
N PRO A 61 -15.69 26.57 -5.54
CA PRO A 61 -14.81 25.41 -5.51
C PRO A 61 -13.96 25.29 -6.79
N VAL A 62 -12.73 24.80 -6.64
CA VAL A 62 -11.83 24.51 -7.77
C VAL A 62 -12.10 23.11 -8.33
N SER A 63 -12.25 22.99 -9.65
CA SER A 63 -12.41 21.69 -10.32
C SER A 63 -11.09 21.21 -10.92
N ILE A 64 -10.78 19.92 -10.75
CA ILE A 64 -9.61 19.28 -11.35
C ILE A 64 -9.97 17.98 -12.07
N THR A 65 -9.29 17.70 -13.18
CA THR A 65 -9.38 16.43 -13.90
C THR A 65 -8.41 15.42 -13.29
N LEU A 66 -8.95 14.27 -12.88
CA LEU A 66 -8.21 13.13 -12.33
C LEU A 66 -7.74 12.17 -13.45
N PRO A 67 -6.79 11.25 -13.20
CA PRO A 67 -6.24 10.34 -14.21
C PRO A 67 -7.24 9.47 -14.98
N ARG A 68 -8.48 9.31 -14.48
CA ARG A 68 -9.56 8.55 -15.12
C ARG A 68 -10.64 9.45 -15.74
N GLY A 69 -10.34 10.73 -15.95
CA GLY A 69 -11.24 11.71 -16.57
C GLY A 69 -12.33 12.27 -15.66
N GLN A 70 -12.42 11.85 -14.40
CA GLN A 70 -13.35 12.44 -13.43
C GLN A 70 -12.95 13.87 -13.11
N THR A 71 -13.93 14.77 -12.97
CA THR A 71 -13.71 16.20 -12.69
C THR A 71 -14.37 16.65 -11.38
N PRO A 72 -13.92 16.15 -10.21
CA PRO A 72 -14.42 16.61 -8.93
C PRO A 72 -14.06 18.06 -8.64
N ALA A 73 -14.90 18.71 -7.84
CA ALA A 73 -14.71 20.06 -7.32
C ALA A 73 -14.31 20.01 -5.83
N PHE A 74 -13.40 20.89 -5.43
CA PHE A 74 -12.83 20.97 -4.09
C PHE A 74 -13.07 22.36 -3.51
N ALA A 75 -13.67 22.42 -2.33
CA ALA A 75 -13.79 23.68 -1.60
C ALA A 75 -12.42 24.11 -1.06
N LEU A 76 -12.14 25.40 -1.16
CA LEU A 76 -10.93 26.00 -0.61
C LEU A 76 -11.14 26.28 0.89
N ALA A 77 -10.14 25.94 1.69
CA ALA A 77 -10.10 26.23 3.12
C ALA A 77 -9.14 27.38 3.45
N VAL A 78 -8.27 27.73 2.49
CA VAL A 78 -7.28 28.81 2.60
C VAL A 78 -7.15 29.47 1.25
N GLU A 79 -7.10 30.79 1.25
CA GLU A 79 -6.83 31.65 0.10
C GLU A 79 -5.93 32.79 0.56
N GLU A 80 -4.75 32.93 -0.05
CA GLU A 80 -3.80 33.98 0.26
C GLU A 80 -3.15 34.49 -1.01
N LEU A 81 -3.45 35.74 -1.40
CA LEU A 81 -2.80 36.41 -2.53
C LEU A 81 -1.77 37.41 -2.01
N GLY A 82 -0.57 37.41 -2.60
CA GLY A 82 0.48 38.36 -2.25
C GLY A 82 1.32 38.76 -3.45
N PRO A 83 2.29 39.69 -3.26
CA PRO A 83 3.15 40.13 -4.35
C PRO A 83 3.93 38.96 -4.97
N GLY A 84 3.63 38.65 -6.23
CA GLY A 84 4.30 37.59 -7.00
C GLY A 84 4.07 36.16 -6.51
N ARG A 85 3.09 35.93 -5.62
CA ARG A 85 2.75 34.60 -5.10
C ARG A 85 1.27 34.47 -4.75
N ALA A 86 0.75 33.26 -4.85
CA ALA A 86 -0.56 32.91 -4.35
C ALA A 86 -0.49 31.57 -3.62
N CYS A 87 -1.33 31.38 -2.61
CA CYS A 87 -1.46 30.14 -1.88
C CYS A 87 -2.94 29.77 -1.74
N ALA A 88 -3.25 28.50 -1.96
CA ALA A 88 -4.56 27.93 -1.66
C ALA A 88 -4.39 26.66 -0.83
N GLY A 89 -5.43 26.29 -0.09
CA GLY A 89 -5.44 25.09 0.75
C GLY A 89 -6.73 24.31 0.64
N VAL A 90 -6.62 22.98 0.68
CA VAL A 90 -7.75 22.04 0.61
C VAL A 90 -7.64 21.07 1.78
N VAL A 91 -8.73 20.93 2.54
CA VAL A 91 -8.84 19.91 3.60
C VAL A 91 -9.12 18.56 2.97
N LYS A 92 -8.29 17.55 3.28
CA LYS A 92 -8.45 16.20 2.73
C LYS A 92 -9.65 15.47 3.33
N ASP A 93 -10.66 15.21 2.51
CA ASP A 93 -11.74 14.26 2.83
C ASP A 93 -11.34 12.85 2.35
N ALA A 94 -11.20 11.89 3.28
CA ALA A 94 -10.83 10.51 2.98
C ALA A 94 -12.07 9.61 2.73
N GLY A 95 -13.28 10.17 2.76
CA GLY A 95 -14.50 9.39 2.70
C GLY A 95 -14.65 8.57 3.99
N ASP A 96 -14.99 7.29 3.84
CA ASP A 96 -15.13 6.36 4.97
C ASP A 96 -13.86 5.52 5.23
N ASP A 97 -12.73 5.89 4.61
CA ASP A 97 -11.44 5.24 4.87
C ASP A 97 -10.86 5.74 6.21
N PRO A 98 -10.40 4.86 7.12
CA PRO A 98 -9.71 5.24 8.34
C PRO A 98 -8.26 5.68 8.05
N ASP A 99 -8.12 6.71 7.21
CA ASP A 99 -6.86 7.28 6.75
C ASP A 99 -6.35 8.31 7.76
N VAL A 100 -5.13 8.13 8.26
CA VAL A 100 -4.49 9.03 9.24
C VAL A 100 -4.29 10.46 8.70
N THR A 101 -4.37 10.65 7.38
CA THR A 101 -4.28 11.96 6.72
C THR A 101 -5.65 12.58 6.43
N HIS A 102 -6.76 11.97 6.89
CA HIS A 102 -8.07 12.61 6.84
C HIS A 102 -8.10 13.88 7.68
N GLY A 103 -8.71 14.94 7.15
CA GLY A 103 -8.77 16.25 7.79
C GLY A 103 -7.48 17.07 7.68
N ALA A 104 -6.41 16.51 7.11
CA ALA A 104 -5.16 17.25 6.90
C ALA A 104 -5.38 18.39 5.88
N LEU A 105 -4.94 19.59 6.23
CA LEU A 105 -4.96 20.75 5.35
C LEU A 105 -3.72 20.74 4.45
N VAL A 106 -3.94 20.47 3.16
CA VAL A 106 -2.89 20.47 2.14
C VAL A 106 -2.87 21.83 1.46
N ARG A 107 -1.74 22.53 1.53
CA ARG A 107 -1.56 23.85 0.90
C ARG A 107 -0.59 23.76 -0.27
N ALA A 108 -0.82 24.60 -1.28
CA ALA A 108 0.11 24.82 -2.37
C ALA A 108 0.36 26.33 -2.51
N THR A 109 1.61 26.75 -2.35
CA THR A 109 2.06 28.11 -2.68
C THR A 109 2.71 28.09 -4.04
N VAL A 110 2.21 28.92 -4.96
CA VAL A 110 2.71 29.05 -6.32
C VAL A 110 3.40 30.40 -6.50
N ARG A 111 4.58 30.38 -7.09
CA ARG A 111 5.39 31.58 -7.43
C ARG A 111 5.80 31.52 -8.89
N ARG A 112 5.80 32.66 -9.57
CA ARG A 112 6.33 32.77 -10.93
C ARG A 112 7.85 32.53 -10.93
N LEU A 113 8.31 31.79 -11.93
CA LEU A 113 9.73 31.61 -12.22
C LEU A 113 10.09 32.27 -13.55
N PRO A 114 11.39 32.48 -13.84
CA PRO A 114 11.84 32.95 -15.14
C PRO A 114 11.39 32.01 -16.27
N PRO A 115 11.15 32.53 -17.49
CA PRO A 115 10.75 31.74 -18.64
C PRO A 115 11.67 30.54 -18.90
N GLY A 116 11.08 29.38 -19.19
CA GLY A 116 11.79 28.13 -19.47
C GLY A 116 12.21 27.31 -18.24
N SER A 117 11.78 27.70 -17.04
CA SER A 117 12.02 26.94 -15.79
C SER A 117 11.13 25.70 -15.67
N GLY A 118 9.99 25.67 -16.37
CA GLY A 118 8.92 24.71 -16.19
C GLY A 118 8.32 24.75 -14.79
N VAL A 119 7.74 23.63 -14.37
CA VAL A 119 7.16 23.46 -13.04
C VAL A 119 8.15 22.76 -12.11
N VAL A 120 8.64 23.52 -11.13
CA VAL A 120 9.58 23.07 -10.09
C VAL A 120 8.82 22.81 -8.79
N PHE A 121 9.12 21.70 -8.11
CA PHE A 121 8.47 21.34 -6.85
C PHE A 121 9.39 21.61 -5.66
N ARG A 122 8.82 22.14 -4.57
CA ARG A 122 9.48 22.30 -3.27
C ARG A 122 8.64 21.69 -2.14
N ALA A 123 9.32 21.20 -1.11
CA ALA A 123 8.68 20.82 0.14
C ALA A 123 8.55 22.06 1.03
N GLY A 124 7.32 22.38 1.41
CA GLY A 124 7.04 23.27 2.54
C GLY A 124 6.88 22.48 3.84
N SER A 125 6.46 23.17 4.90
CA SER A 125 6.24 22.54 6.21
C SER A 125 5.33 21.32 6.12
N GLY A 126 5.70 20.23 6.81
CA GLY A 126 4.91 19.00 6.88
C GLY A 126 4.87 18.14 5.61
N VAL A 127 5.60 18.50 4.55
CA VAL A 127 5.91 17.60 3.42
C VAL A 127 7.33 17.07 3.57
N GLY A 128 7.49 15.76 3.47
CA GLY A 128 8.77 15.12 3.70
C GLY A 128 9.78 15.32 2.56
N THR A 129 11.04 15.07 2.85
CA THR A 129 12.15 15.00 1.89
C THR A 129 12.67 13.58 1.81
N VAL A 130 12.98 13.11 0.60
CA VAL A 130 13.55 11.79 0.36
C VAL A 130 15.02 11.78 0.78
N THR A 131 15.38 10.87 1.67
CA THR A 131 16.74 10.72 2.23
C THR A 131 17.38 9.38 1.89
N LEU A 132 16.60 8.42 1.39
CA LEU A 132 17.06 7.09 0.99
C LEU A 132 16.74 6.82 -0.48
N PRO A 133 17.59 6.06 -1.19
CA PRO A 133 17.28 5.63 -2.56
C PRO A 133 16.19 4.55 -2.60
N GLY A 134 15.67 4.25 -3.79
CA GLY A 134 14.70 3.16 -4.01
C GLY A 134 13.25 3.61 -4.10
N LEU A 135 12.96 4.86 -3.76
CA LEU A 135 11.70 5.52 -4.10
C LEU A 135 11.72 6.01 -5.55
N PRO A 136 10.56 6.27 -6.18
CA PRO A 136 10.47 6.85 -7.53
C PRO A 136 10.79 8.36 -7.55
N LEU A 137 11.60 8.81 -6.59
CA LEU A 137 12.00 10.19 -6.33
C LEU A 137 13.47 10.14 -5.89
N ASP A 138 14.27 11.07 -6.39
CA ASP A 138 15.70 11.14 -6.07
C ASP A 138 15.93 11.62 -4.63
N VAL A 139 17.09 11.29 -4.07
CA VAL A 139 17.50 11.77 -2.75
C VAL A 139 17.63 13.30 -2.78
N GLY A 140 17.05 13.97 -1.78
CA GLY A 140 16.96 15.43 -1.69
C GLY A 140 15.66 16.00 -2.30
N GLU A 141 14.91 15.22 -3.06
CA GLU A 141 13.65 15.69 -3.64
C GLU A 141 12.51 15.77 -2.61
N PRO A 142 11.56 16.69 -2.79
CA PRO A 142 10.33 16.69 -2.00
C PRO A 142 9.53 15.42 -2.27
N ALA A 143 8.90 14.87 -1.23
CA ALA A 143 8.09 13.64 -1.24
C ALA A 143 6.74 13.79 -1.96
N VAL A 144 6.76 14.45 -3.11
CA VAL A 144 5.65 14.59 -4.05
C VAL A 144 5.84 13.57 -5.15
N ASN A 145 5.04 12.49 -5.13
CA ASN A 145 5.21 11.36 -6.03
C ASN A 145 4.97 11.72 -7.52
N PRO A 146 5.46 10.89 -8.47
CA PRO A 146 5.39 11.19 -9.91
C PRO A 146 3.99 11.49 -10.45
N VAL A 147 2.96 10.75 -10.02
CA VAL A 147 1.58 10.98 -10.48
C VAL A 147 1.03 12.33 -9.99
N PRO A 148 1.10 12.67 -8.68
CA PRO A 148 0.79 14.02 -8.22
C PRO A 148 1.58 15.13 -8.92
N ARG A 149 2.90 14.95 -9.15
CA ARG A 149 3.69 15.93 -9.90
C ARG A 149 3.12 16.14 -11.30
N ARG A 150 2.85 15.05 -12.02
CA ARG A 150 2.27 15.12 -13.37
C ARG A 150 0.91 15.83 -13.36
N LEU A 151 0.02 15.49 -12.42
CA LEU A 151 -1.28 16.16 -12.31
C LEU A 151 -1.14 17.66 -12.06
N MET A 152 -0.28 18.08 -11.14
CA MET A 152 -0.03 19.50 -10.91
C MET A 152 0.53 20.20 -12.15
N ARG A 153 1.44 19.56 -12.90
CA ARG A 153 1.95 20.10 -14.16
C ARG A 153 0.86 20.26 -15.21
N GLU A 154 0.09 19.21 -15.47
CA GLU A 154 -1.02 19.23 -16.45
C GLU A 154 -2.03 20.34 -16.13
N HIS A 155 -2.33 20.57 -14.85
CA HIS A 155 -3.26 21.63 -14.43
C HIS A 155 -2.65 23.04 -14.53
N VAL A 156 -1.38 23.21 -14.19
CA VAL A 156 -0.66 24.47 -14.43
C VAL A 156 -0.62 24.78 -15.92
N GLU A 157 -0.25 23.83 -16.76
CA GLU A 157 -0.19 23.97 -18.22
C GLU A 157 -1.56 24.37 -18.80
N ARG A 158 -2.64 23.73 -18.34
CA ARG A 158 -4.01 24.08 -18.76
C ARG A 158 -4.36 25.52 -18.41
N VAL A 159 -4.18 25.92 -17.15
CA VAL A 159 -4.50 27.29 -16.70
C VAL A 159 -3.60 28.32 -17.40
N ALA A 160 -2.33 27.98 -17.64
CA ALA A 160 -1.39 28.84 -18.34
C ALA A 160 -1.84 29.08 -19.79
N ALA A 161 -2.25 28.03 -20.49
CA ALA A 161 -2.77 28.12 -21.86
C ALA A 161 -4.05 28.97 -21.95
N GLU A 162 -4.95 28.88 -20.96
CA GLU A 162 -6.16 29.70 -20.87
C GLU A 162 -5.87 31.21 -20.73
N HIS A 163 -4.71 31.58 -20.19
CA HIS A 163 -4.32 32.96 -19.90
C HIS A 163 -3.13 33.47 -20.75
N GLY A 164 -2.63 32.67 -21.70
CA GLY A 164 -1.50 33.05 -22.55
C GLY A 164 -0.14 33.14 -21.82
N GLU A 165 0.02 32.35 -20.76
CA GLU A 165 1.23 32.30 -19.92
C GLU A 165 2.04 31.01 -20.19
N PRO A 166 3.36 30.98 -19.90
CA PRO A 166 4.21 29.84 -20.21
C PRO A 166 4.13 28.71 -19.16
N GLY A 167 3.55 28.95 -17.98
CA GLY A 167 3.44 27.94 -16.92
C GLY A 167 4.73 27.72 -16.10
N ASP A 168 5.70 28.63 -16.20
CA ASP A 168 6.96 28.56 -15.45
C ASP A 168 6.75 28.98 -13.97
N VAL A 169 6.67 27.99 -13.08
CA VAL A 169 6.34 28.23 -11.67
C VAL A 169 7.06 27.31 -10.69
N GLU A 170 7.29 27.82 -9.49
CA GLU A 170 7.64 27.02 -8.32
C GLU A 170 6.36 26.70 -7.56
N VAL A 171 6.11 25.41 -7.31
CA VAL A 171 5.01 24.89 -6.50
C VAL A 171 5.59 24.35 -5.20
N THR A 172 5.38 25.06 -4.11
CA THR A 172 5.72 24.60 -2.76
C THR A 172 4.49 23.95 -2.13
N VAL A 173 4.55 22.65 -1.86
CA VAL A 173 3.45 21.91 -1.21
C VAL A 173 3.75 21.78 0.28
N SER A 174 2.79 22.10 1.13
CA SER A 174 2.88 21.93 2.59
C SER A 174 1.63 21.24 3.14
N VAL A 175 1.76 20.62 4.31
CA VAL A 175 0.65 20.01 5.03
C VAL A 175 0.70 20.47 6.48
N ASP A 176 -0.37 21.11 6.95
CA ASP A 176 -0.43 21.58 8.34
C ASP A 176 -0.36 20.36 9.27
N HIS A 177 0.48 20.43 10.30
CA HIS A 177 0.80 19.31 11.21
C HIS A 177 1.35 18.05 10.50
N GLY A 178 1.83 18.17 9.25
CA GLY A 178 2.26 17.01 8.47
C GLY A 178 3.42 16.22 9.07
N GLU A 179 4.35 16.87 9.79
CA GLU A 179 5.43 16.17 10.50
C GLU A 179 4.88 15.27 11.62
N GLU A 180 3.91 15.76 12.39
CA GLU A 180 3.28 15.01 13.49
C GLU A 180 2.49 13.82 12.93
N ILE A 181 1.68 14.05 11.90
CA ILE A 181 0.90 12.99 11.24
C ILE A 181 1.84 11.93 10.64
N ALA A 182 2.97 12.35 10.05
CA ALA A 182 3.93 11.44 9.43
C ALA A 182 4.56 10.44 10.41
N ARG A 183 4.63 10.75 11.72
CA ARG A 183 5.13 9.82 12.75
C ARG A 183 4.26 8.58 12.90
N SER A 184 2.98 8.68 12.53
CA SER A 184 2.02 7.58 12.48
C SER A 184 1.97 6.89 11.11
N THR A 185 2.96 7.13 10.24
CA THR A 185 3.04 6.56 8.90
C THR A 185 4.32 5.78 8.67
N TRP A 186 4.39 5.11 7.51
CA TRP A 186 5.57 4.41 7.04
C TRP A 186 6.68 5.31 6.47
N ASN A 187 6.46 6.63 6.41
CA ASN A 187 7.40 7.55 5.77
C ASN A 187 8.82 7.46 6.37
N GLY A 188 8.95 7.45 7.69
CA GLY A 188 10.27 7.36 8.34
C GLY A 188 11.05 6.11 7.93
N ARG A 189 10.37 4.96 7.83
CA ARG A 189 10.97 3.68 7.39
C ARG A 189 11.39 3.69 5.93
N LEU A 190 10.66 4.43 5.08
CA LEU A 190 10.97 4.62 3.66
C LEU A 190 12.02 5.72 3.42
N GLY A 191 12.59 6.33 4.47
CA GLY A 191 13.55 7.42 4.33
C GLY A 191 12.93 8.74 3.94
N ILE A 192 11.66 8.97 4.27
CA ILE A 192 10.96 10.24 4.04
C ILE A 192 10.88 10.96 5.38
N LEU A 193 11.69 12.01 5.55
CA LEU A 193 11.84 12.73 6.82
C LEU A 193 11.22 14.12 6.74
N GLY A 194 10.77 14.65 7.88
CA GLY A 194 10.22 16.01 8.00
C GLY A 194 8.75 16.19 7.59
N GLY A 195 8.06 15.13 7.14
CA GLY A 195 6.66 15.26 6.77
C GLY A 195 6.05 14.10 5.99
N LEU A 196 4.84 14.36 5.49
CA LEU A 196 4.03 13.43 4.72
C LEU A 196 4.47 13.35 3.27
N SER A 197 4.07 12.24 2.64
CA SER A 197 4.21 12.03 1.20
C SER A 197 2.94 12.51 0.50
N ILE A 198 3.09 13.35 -0.52
CA ILE A 198 1.99 13.71 -1.43
C ILE A 198 1.88 12.60 -2.47
N LEU A 199 0.82 11.80 -2.36
CA LEU A 199 0.67 10.54 -3.08
C LEU A 199 -0.76 10.34 -3.56
N GLY A 200 -0.92 9.40 -4.50
CA GLY A 200 -2.21 9.07 -5.10
C GLY A 200 -2.05 8.79 -6.58
N THR A 201 -2.37 7.57 -7.02
CA THR A 201 -2.23 7.17 -8.44
C THR A 201 -3.48 7.45 -9.26
N THR A 202 -4.65 7.53 -8.61
CA THR A 202 -5.95 7.75 -9.26
C THR A 202 -6.66 9.02 -8.81
N GLY A 203 -6.11 9.77 -7.85
CA GLY A 203 -6.77 10.89 -7.21
C GLY A 203 -7.83 10.51 -6.15
N VAL A 204 -8.36 9.28 -6.24
CA VAL A 204 -9.41 8.74 -5.36
C VAL A 204 -8.86 7.78 -4.30
N VAL A 205 -9.31 7.95 -3.04
CA VAL A 205 -9.14 7.00 -1.94
C VAL A 205 -10.35 6.06 -1.93
N VAL A 206 -10.09 4.76 -1.86
CA VAL A 206 -11.13 3.73 -1.73
C VAL A 206 -11.02 3.14 -0.33
N PRO A 207 -12.09 3.20 0.48
CA PRO A 207 -12.06 2.68 1.85
C PRO A 207 -11.58 1.24 1.94
N TYR A 208 -10.72 0.97 2.92
CA TYR A 208 -10.15 -0.35 3.23
C TYR A 208 -9.47 -1.00 2.01
N SER A 209 -8.81 -0.21 1.16
CA SER A 209 -8.19 -0.74 -0.05
C SER A 209 -6.92 -1.54 0.24
N CYS A 210 -6.96 -2.85 -0.02
CA CYS A 210 -5.77 -3.71 -0.04
C CYS A 210 -4.68 -3.19 -1.00
N SER A 211 -5.05 -2.40 -2.02
CA SER A 211 -4.08 -1.89 -2.99
C SER A 211 -3.10 -0.86 -2.39
N ALA A 212 -3.54 -0.04 -1.44
CA ALA A 212 -2.67 0.93 -0.77
C ALA A 212 -1.64 0.22 0.12
N TRP A 213 -2.07 -0.82 0.84
CA TRP A 213 -1.20 -1.67 1.65
C TRP A 213 -0.19 -2.45 0.80
N ILE A 214 -0.63 -3.01 -0.33
CA ILE A 214 0.29 -3.72 -1.23
C ILE A 214 1.35 -2.77 -1.79
N ASP A 215 1.00 -1.52 -2.10
CA ASP A 215 1.95 -0.53 -2.60
C ASP A 215 2.98 -0.11 -1.52
N SER A 216 2.63 -0.09 -0.24
CA SER A 216 3.62 0.16 0.84
C SER A 216 4.62 -1.00 0.97
N ILE A 217 4.15 -2.26 0.87
CA ILE A 217 5.02 -3.45 0.85
C ILE A 217 6.04 -3.36 -0.29
N ARG A 218 5.58 -3.00 -1.50
CA ARG A 218 6.46 -2.87 -2.67
C ARG A 218 7.57 -1.85 -2.45
N ARG A 219 7.20 -0.65 -1.99
CA ARG A 219 8.14 0.43 -1.67
C ARG A 219 9.13 0.03 -0.59
N GLY A 220 8.68 -0.71 0.44
CA GLY A 220 9.57 -1.23 1.48
C GLY A 220 10.66 -2.14 0.91
N VAL A 221 10.28 -3.06 0.00
CA VAL A 221 11.25 -3.93 -0.69
C VAL A 221 12.22 -3.13 -1.55
N ASP A 222 11.74 -2.12 -2.30
CA ASP A 222 12.59 -1.33 -3.18
C ASP A 222 13.59 -0.46 -2.41
N VAL A 223 13.15 0.17 -1.32
CA VAL A 223 14.02 0.94 -0.41
C VAL A 223 15.06 0.02 0.23
N ALA A 224 14.66 -1.13 0.75
CA ALA A 224 15.61 -2.09 1.34
C ALA A 224 16.67 -2.55 0.33
N ARG A 225 16.26 -2.87 -0.90
CA ARG A 225 17.18 -3.27 -1.98
C ARG A 225 18.12 -2.13 -2.37
N ALA A 226 17.61 -0.91 -2.51
CA ALA A 226 18.41 0.25 -2.88
C ALA A 226 19.39 0.67 -1.77
N ALA A 227 19.05 0.41 -0.51
CA ALA A 227 19.96 0.56 0.63
C ALA A 227 20.99 -0.57 0.76
N GLY A 228 20.99 -1.56 -0.14
CA GLY A 228 21.92 -2.68 -0.13
C GLY A 228 21.59 -3.76 0.91
N LEU A 229 20.38 -3.75 1.48
CA LEU A 229 19.96 -4.78 2.43
C LEU A 229 19.71 -6.09 1.68
N THR A 230 20.36 -7.15 2.18
CA THR A 230 20.28 -8.49 1.60
C THR A 230 19.21 -9.35 2.27
N HIS A 231 18.74 -8.94 3.45
CA HIS A 231 17.75 -9.64 4.26
C HIS A 231 16.59 -8.71 4.62
N VAL A 232 15.38 -9.10 4.25
CA VAL A 232 14.13 -8.41 4.63
C VAL A 232 13.18 -9.37 5.35
N ALA A 233 12.29 -8.84 6.17
CA ALA A 233 11.31 -9.63 6.91
C ALA A 233 9.86 -9.20 6.65
N GLY A 234 9.04 -10.10 6.12
CA GLY A 234 7.59 -9.92 6.00
C GLY A 234 6.89 -10.28 7.31
N CYS A 235 6.37 -9.27 8.01
CA CYS A 235 5.80 -9.43 9.35
C CYS A 235 4.28 -9.28 9.34
N THR A 236 3.58 -10.13 10.08
CA THR A 236 2.10 -10.06 10.17
C THR A 236 1.57 -8.98 11.12
N GLY A 237 2.45 -8.26 11.80
CA GLY A 237 2.16 -7.22 12.78
C GLY A 237 3.35 -6.90 13.71
N SER A 238 3.14 -5.99 14.65
CA SER A 238 4.20 -5.41 15.51
C SER A 238 4.93 -6.42 16.40
N THR A 239 4.24 -7.46 16.91
CA THR A 239 4.90 -8.52 17.71
C THR A 239 5.89 -9.31 16.85
N SER A 240 5.51 -9.67 15.62
CA SER A 240 6.42 -10.35 14.68
C SER A 240 7.59 -9.46 14.23
N GLU A 241 7.35 -8.15 14.04
CA GLU A 241 8.42 -7.20 13.72
C GLU A 241 9.49 -7.18 14.83
N LYS A 242 9.06 -6.99 16.10
CA LYS A 242 9.98 -6.98 17.24
C LYS A 242 10.75 -8.29 17.39
N THR A 243 10.08 -9.41 17.18
CA THR A 243 10.69 -10.74 17.34
C THR A 243 11.75 -10.98 16.27
N VAL A 244 11.44 -10.74 15.00
CA VAL A 244 12.40 -10.98 13.90
C VAL A 244 13.55 -9.98 13.91
N ALA A 245 13.29 -8.73 14.31
CA ALA A 245 14.33 -7.72 14.49
C ALA A 245 15.32 -8.13 15.58
N ALA A 246 14.83 -8.64 16.72
CA ALA A 246 15.68 -9.12 17.81
C ALA A 246 16.45 -10.40 17.42
N GLU A 247 15.81 -11.33 16.70
CA GLU A 247 16.41 -12.61 16.30
C GLU A 247 17.59 -12.41 15.31
N TYR A 248 17.45 -11.48 14.36
CA TYR A 248 18.41 -11.32 13.26
C TYR A 248 19.16 -9.97 13.25
N GLY A 249 18.90 -9.09 14.23
CA GLY A 249 19.49 -7.75 14.26
C GLY A 249 19.08 -6.89 13.07
N LEU A 250 17.87 -7.09 12.54
CA LEU A 250 17.40 -6.38 11.35
C LEU A 250 17.07 -4.91 11.68
N PRO A 251 17.53 -3.96 10.85
CA PRO A 251 17.11 -2.56 10.99
C PRO A 251 15.64 -2.40 10.61
N ASP A 252 14.98 -1.35 11.11
CA ASP A 252 13.56 -1.07 10.83
C ASP A 252 13.24 -1.02 9.32
N MET A 253 14.18 -0.56 8.51
CA MET A 253 14.06 -0.50 7.05
C MET A 253 13.93 -1.88 6.38
N ALA A 254 14.43 -2.94 7.01
CA ALA A 254 14.31 -4.32 6.53
C ALA A 254 12.95 -4.95 6.88
N LEU A 255 12.18 -4.34 7.78
CA LEU A 255 10.91 -4.87 8.26
C LEU A 255 9.78 -4.38 7.34
N LEU A 256 9.04 -5.32 6.77
CA LEU A 256 7.90 -5.09 5.90
C LEU A 256 6.61 -5.43 6.67
N ASP A 257 5.67 -4.50 6.80
CA ASP A 257 4.34 -4.78 7.33
C ASP A 257 3.51 -5.45 6.25
N MET A 258 3.69 -6.77 6.20
CA MET A 258 2.98 -7.66 5.31
C MET A 258 1.51 -7.78 5.71
N GLY A 259 1.18 -7.58 6.99
CA GLY A 259 -0.14 -7.86 7.54
C GLY A 259 -0.58 -9.29 7.20
N ASP A 260 -1.69 -9.42 6.47
CA ASP A 260 -2.20 -10.71 5.99
C ASP A 260 -1.83 -11.02 4.52
N PHE A 261 -1.11 -10.14 3.84
CA PHE A 261 -0.84 -10.21 2.39
C PHE A 261 0.48 -10.91 2.05
N ALA A 262 0.68 -12.15 2.50
CA ALA A 262 1.89 -12.93 2.18
C ALA A 262 2.14 -13.05 0.67
N GLY A 263 1.08 -13.24 -0.11
CA GLY A 263 1.17 -13.27 -1.57
C GLY A 263 1.69 -11.98 -2.19
N ALA A 264 1.45 -10.82 -1.58
CA ALA A 264 1.93 -9.55 -2.09
C ALA A 264 3.46 -9.45 -1.96
N VAL A 265 4.00 -9.80 -0.80
CA VAL A 265 5.45 -9.87 -0.56
C VAL A 265 6.09 -10.88 -1.52
N LEU A 266 5.61 -12.12 -1.52
CA LEU A 266 6.19 -13.22 -2.31
C LEU A 266 6.18 -12.92 -3.82
N LYS A 267 5.05 -12.45 -4.36
CA LYS A 267 4.94 -12.12 -5.80
C LYS A 267 5.80 -10.91 -6.19
N TYR A 268 6.09 -10.01 -5.26
CA TYR A 268 6.93 -8.85 -5.53
C TYR A 268 8.41 -9.21 -5.43
N VAL A 269 8.84 -9.86 -4.35
CA VAL A 269 10.20 -10.35 -4.16
C VAL A 269 10.61 -11.33 -5.26
N ARG A 270 9.68 -12.13 -5.80
CA ARG A 270 9.96 -12.95 -6.99
C ARG A 270 10.49 -12.14 -8.18
N ARG A 271 9.92 -10.95 -8.42
CA ARG A 271 10.31 -10.06 -9.53
C ARG A 271 11.48 -9.15 -9.16
N HIS A 272 11.66 -8.89 -7.87
CA HIS A 272 12.68 -8.02 -7.31
C HIS A 272 13.41 -8.76 -6.18
N PRO A 273 14.27 -9.73 -6.52
CA PRO A 273 14.86 -10.63 -5.54
C PRO A 273 15.72 -9.88 -4.51
N VAL A 274 15.66 -10.39 -3.30
CA VAL A 274 16.56 -10.12 -2.16
C VAL A 274 17.26 -11.45 -1.81
N ALA A 275 18.43 -11.42 -1.20
CA ALA A 275 19.15 -12.67 -0.91
C ALA A 275 18.40 -13.56 0.10
N ARG A 276 17.73 -12.94 1.09
CA ARG A 276 17.00 -13.63 2.15
C ARG A 276 15.70 -12.93 2.51
N LEU A 277 14.63 -13.71 2.63
CA LEU A 277 13.31 -13.27 3.10
C LEU A 277 12.90 -14.10 4.32
N THR A 278 12.67 -13.47 5.46
CA THR A 278 12.03 -14.14 6.60
C THR A 278 10.55 -13.78 6.65
N ILE A 279 9.66 -14.75 6.74
CA ILE A 279 8.24 -14.53 7.03
C ILE A 279 8.01 -14.80 8.51
N CYS A 280 7.64 -13.77 9.26
CA CYS A 280 7.40 -13.88 10.69
C CYS A 280 5.94 -13.58 11.04
N GLY A 281 5.30 -14.46 11.81
CA GLY A 281 3.94 -14.19 12.26
C GLY A 281 3.37 -15.21 13.21
N GLY A 282 2.14 -14.93 13.66
CA GLY A 282 1.43 -15.78 14.60
C GLY A 282 1.16 -17.18 14.03
N PHE A 283 1.25 -18.22 14.86
CA PHE A 283 1.03 -19.62 14.46
C PHE A 283 -0.20 -19.83 13.55
N ALA A 284 -1.34 -19.22 13.89
CA ALA A 284 -2.57 -19.36 13.11
C ALA A 284 -2.52 -18.71 11.70
N LYS A 285 -1.73 -17.66 11.51
CA LYS A 285 -1.53 -17.05 10.18
C LYS A 285 -0.58 -17.91 9.36
N LEU A 286 0.50 -18.40 9.97
CA LEU A 286 1.50 -19.21 9.29
C LEU A 286 0.98 -20.62 8.96
N SER A 287 0.07 -21.18 9.76
CA SER A 287 -0.63 -22.41 9.40
C SER A 287 -1.48 -22.28 8.14
N LYS A 288 -2.05 -21.09 7.88
CA LYS A 288 -2.79 -20.83 6.64
C LYS A 288 -1.86 -20.74 5.43
N LEU A 289 -0.70 -20.12 5.61
CA LEU A 289 0.34 -20.11 4.57
C LEU A 289 0.85 -21.52 4.28
N ALA A 290 1.08 -22.33 5.31
CA ALA A 290 1.45 -23.74 5.17
C ALA A 290 0.38 -24.57 4.43
N ALA A 291 -0.90 -24.20 4.52
CA ALA A 291 -1.99 -24.78 3.75
C ALA A 291 -2.14 -24.18 2.34
N GLY A 292 -1.22 -23.31 1.89
CA GLY A 292 -1.21 -22.72 0.55
C GLY A 292 -2.00 -21.42 0.40
N HIS A 293 -2.55 -20.84 1.48
CA HIS A 293 -3.24 -19.57 1.41
C HIS A 293 -2.27 -18.38 1.38
N LEU A 294 -2.42 -17.51 0.38
CA LEU A 294 -1.58 -16.31 0.20
C LEU A 294 -2.18 -15.05 0.83
N ASP A 295 -3.44 -15.12 1.25
CA ASP A 295 -4.14 -14.12 2.06
C ASP A 295 -4.54 -14.78 3.37
N LEU A 296 -3.94 -14.29 4.46
CA LEU A 296 -4.02 -14.90 5.79
C LEU A 296 -5.20 -14.36 6.61
N HIS A 297 -6.01 -13.46 6.03
CA HIS A 297 -7.14 -12.85 6.71
C HIS A 297 -8.22 -13.89 7.01
N SER A 298 -8.84 -13.84 8.19
CA SER A 298 -9.85 -14.83 8.63
C SER A 298 -11.05 -14.92 7.69
N ALA A 299 -11.50 -13.80 7.12
CA ALA A 299 -12.59 -13.81 6.13
C ALA A 299 -12.24 -14.51 4.80
N ARG A 300 -10.95 -14.76 4.53
CA ARG A 300 -10.47 -15.38 3.28
C ARG A 300 -9.98 -16.80 3.47
N SER A 301 -9.42 -17.09 4.64
CA SER A 301 -8.86 -18.40 4.98
C SER A 301 -9.04 -18.71 6.45
N GLN A 302 -9.31 -19.98 6.75
CA GLN A 302 -9.47 -20.49 8.10
C GLN A 302 -8.29 -21.40 8.45
N VAL A 303 -8.06 -21.64 9.74
CA VAL A 303 -7.08 -22.63 10.17
C VAL A 303 -7.64 -24.02 9.86
N ASP A 304 -6.92 -24.76 9.01
CA ASP A 304 -7.28 -26.13 8.65
C ASP A 304 -6.76 -27.11 9.72
N LYS A 305 -7.68 -27.57 10.57
CA LYS A 305 -7.36 -28.46 11.71
C LYS A 305 -7.02 -29.89 11.25
N PRO A 306 -7.76 -30.51 10.30
CA PRO A 306 -7.31 -31.75 9.66
C PRO A 306 -5.88 -31.67 9.12
N PHE A 307 -5.54 -30.60 8.42
CA PHE A 307 -4.18 -30.38 7.92
C PHE A 307 -3.14 -30.28 9.05
N LEU A 308 -3.45 -29.58 10.15
CA LEU A 308 -2.57 -29.53 11.32
C LEU A 308 -2.40 -30.91 11.99
N ALA A 309 -3.45 -31.72 12.02
CA ALA A 309 -3.37 -33.09 12.54
C ALA A 309 -2.46 -33.96 11.66
N ASP A 310 -2.55 -33.83 10.33
CA ASP A 310 -1.67 -34.54 9.40
C ASP A 310 -0.20 -34.12 9.54
N LEU A 311 0.07 -32.82 9.71
CA LEU A 311 1.42 -32.35 10.03
C LEU A 311 1.91 -32.92 11.36
N ALA A 312 1.05 -32.93 12.39
CA ALA A 312 1.40 -33.50 13.68
C ALA A 312 1.74 -35.00 13.58
N ARG A 313 0.99 -35.79 12.78
CA ARG A 313 1.30 -37.20 12.51
C ARG A 313 2.68 -37.37 11.90
N GLN A 314 3.03 -36.55 10.90
CA GLN A 314 4.36 -36.54 10.30
C GLN A 314 5.46 -36.20 11.31
N GLY A 315 5.12 -35.40 12.32
CA GLY A 315 5.96 -35.05 13.46
C GLY A 315 6.05 -36.09 14.58
N GLY A 316 5.42 -37.27 14.41
CA GLY A 316 5.43 -38.33 15.42
C GLY A 316 4.29 -38.28 16.45
N ALA A 317 3.24 -37.49 16.20
CA ALA A 317 2.04 -37.54 17.04
C ALA A 317 1.35 -38.91 16.95
N THR A 318 0.81 -39.37 18.08
CA THR A 318 -0.07 -40.55 18.10
C THR A 318 -1.38 -40.25 17.38
N GLU A 319 -2.08 -41.28 16.92
CA GLU A 319 -3.42 -41.10 16.31
C GLU A 319 -4.43 -40.47 17.27
N GLU A 320 -4.31 -40.77 18.57
CA GLU A 320 -5.14 -40.13 19.59
C GLU A 320 -4.88 -38.62 19.68
N LEU A 321 -3.62 -38.20 19.66
CA LEU A 321 -3.26 -36.78 19.63
C LEU A 321 -3.72 -36.11 18.33
N ALA A 322 -3.52 -36.76 17.18
CA ALA A 322 -3.96 -36.24 15.88
C ALA A 322 -5.49 -36.07 15.83
N SER A 323 -6.26 -37.03 16.36
CA SER A 323 -7.72 -36.94 16.45
C SER A 323 -8.19 -35.79 17.35
N ARG A 324 -7.45 -35.49 18.43
CA ARG A 324 -7.72 -34.34 19.31
C ARG A 324 -7.42 -33.02 18.61
N ILE A 325 -6.34 -32.96 17.83
CA ILE A 325 -5.98 -31.76 17.05
C ILE A 325 -7.06 -31.45 16.00
N ALA A 326 -7.54 -32.46 15.28
CA ALA A 326 -8.55 -32.30 14.25
C ALA A 326 -9.86 -31.70 14.79
N THR A 327 -10.18 -31.96 16.07
CA THR A 327 -11.39 -31.47 16.75
C THR A 327 -11.16 -30.26 17.66
N ALA A 328 -9.91 -29.78 17.80
CA ALA A 328 -9.58 -28.64 18.64
C ALA A 328 -10.36 -27.37 18.25
N ASN A 329 -10.64 -26.47 19.19
CA ASN A 329 -11.40 -25.26 18.91
C ASN A 329 -10.56 -24.25 18.10
N THR A 330 -9.27 -24.14 18.42
CA THR A 330 -8.36 -23.16 17.82
C THR A 330 -7.03 -23.78 17.41
N GLY A 331 -6.32 -23.14 16.47
CA GLY A 331 -4.95 -23.54 16.13
C GLY A 331 -3.98 -23.43 17.31
N LEU A 332 -4.21 -22.51 18.25
CA LEU A 332 -3.38 -22.39 19.45
C LEU A 332 -3.59 -23.58 20.40
N GLU A 333 -4.81 -24.09 20.50
CA GLU A 333 -5.09 -25.31 21.25
C GLU A 333 -4.35 -26.51 20.64
N ALA A 334 -4.40 -26.66 19.31
CA ALA A 334 -3.64 -27.69 18.60
C ALA A 334 -2.12 -27.61 18.87
N LEU A 335 -1.56 -26.41 18.86
CA LEU A 335 -0.15 -26.18 19.19
C LEU A 335 0.17 -26.61 20.62
N ARG A 336 -0.63 -26.20 21.61
CA ARG A 336 -0.43 -26.56 23.02
C ARG A 336 -0.55 -28.06 23.28
N LEU A 337 -1.48 -28.73 22.59
CA LEU A 337 -1.62 -30.19 22.66
C LEU A 337 -0.34 -30.90 22.16
N CYS A 338 0.25 -30.39 21.08
CA CYS A 338 1.51 -30.92 20.55
C CYS A 338 2.69 -30.65 21.49
N GLU A 339 2.80 -29.43 22.03
CA GLU A 339 3.85 -29.06 22.98
C GLU A 339 3.82 -29.96 24.22
N ALA A 340 2.64 -30.22 24.78
CA ALA A 340 2.48 -31.11 25.93
C ALA A 340 2.88 -32.57 25.63
N ALA A 341 2.83 -32.98 24.36
CA ALA A 341 3.21 -34.31 23.91
C ALA A 341 4.64 -34.37 23.33
N GLY A 342 5.40 -33.26 23.35
CA GLY A 342 6.75 -33.18 22.79
C GLY A 342 6.81 -33.12 21.25
N VAL A 343 5.69 -32.90 20.57
CA VAL A 343 5.62 -32.77 19.11
C VAL A 343 5.88 -31.32 18.69
N ARG A 344 6.88 -31.11 17.84
CA ARG A 344 7.32 -29.78 17.36
C ARG A 344 6.43 -29.23 16.24
N LEU A 345 5.12 -29.13 16.47
CA LEU A 345 4.16 -28.69 15.44
C LEU A 345 4.47 -27.31 14.85
N GLY A 346 4.99 -26.38 15.66
CA GLY A 346 5.41 -25.07 15.19
C GLY A 346 6.49 -25.13 14.10
N ASP A 347 7.51 -25.98 14.27
CA ASP A 347 8.58 -26.16 13.28
C ASP A 347 8.03 -26.79 11.99
N LEU A 348 7.13 -27.76 12.11
CA LEU A 348 6.50 -28.42 10.95
C LEU A 348 5.65 -27.44 10.14
N VAL A 349 4.88 -26.60 10.82
CA VAL A 349 4.12 -25.52 10.17
C VAL A 349 5.05 -24.51 9.50
N ALA A 350 6.14 -24.11 10.18
CA ALA A 350 7.09 -23.17 9.63
C ALA A 350 7.78 -23.73 8.38
N ALA A 351 8.27 -24.97 8.43
CA ALA A 351 8.89 -25.65 7.30
C ALA A 351 7.92 -25.78 6.12
N ARG A 352 6.67 -26.16 6.38
CA ARG A 352 5.66 -26.28 5.32
C ARG A 352 5.28 -24.93 4.72
N ALA A 353 5.16 -23.88 5.54
CA ALA A 353 4.93 -22.51 5.05
C ALA A 353 6.11 -21.99 4.21
N ARG A 354 7.35 -22.36 4.57
CA ARG A 354 8.54 -22.04 3.78
C ARG A 354 8.48 -22.72 2.41
N ASP A 355 8.11 -23.99 2.37
CA ASP A 355 7.99 -24.74 1.12
C ASP A 355 6.91 -24.13 0.20
N GLU A 356 5.78 -23.70 0.76
CA GLU A 356 4.74 -22.96 0.01
C GLU A 356 5.25 -21.61 -0.50
N ALA A 357 5.99 -20.86 0.31
CA ALA A 357 6.61 -19.61 -0.10
C ALA A 357 7.61 -19.83 -1.27
N LEU A 358 8.45 -20.85 -1.19
CA LEU A 358 9.39 -21.23 -2.25
C LEU A 358 8.67 -21.64 -3.54
N SER A 359 7.55 -22.36 -3.44
CA SER A 359 6.68 -22.69 -4.58
C SER A 359 6.17 -21.43 -5.30
N VAL A 360 5.74 -20.41 -4.56
CA VAL A 360 5.29 -19.12 -5.14
C VAL A 360 6.44 -18.35 -5.80
N LEU A 361 7.65 -18.44 -5.23
CA LEU A 361 8.86 -17.81 -5.75
C LEU A 361 9.38 -18.47 -7.05
N ARG A 362 8.97 -19.70 -7.36
CA ARG A 362 9.29 -20.39 -8.63
C ARG A 362 10.79 -20.38 -8.97
N GLY A 363 11.63 -20.67 -7.98
CA GLY A 363 13.09 -20.75 -8.15
C GLY A 363 13.80 -19.40 -8.22
N ALA A 364 13.15 -18.29 -7.86
CA ALA A 364 13.84 -17.02 -7.66
C ALA A 364 14.96 -17.17 -6.61
N PRO A 365 16.11 -16.50 -6.78
CA PRO A 365 17.30 -16.68 -5.93
C PRO A 365 17.12 -15.98 -4.57
N VAL A 366 16.25 -16.53 -3.73
CA VAL A 366 15.84 -15.97 -2.44
C VAL A 366 15.83 -17.11 -1.43
N ALA A 367 16.69 -17.04 -0.42
CA ALA A 367 16.58 -17.92 0.75
C ALA A 367 15.35 -17.51 1.56
N VAL A 368 14.54 -18.48 1.99
CA VAL A 368 13.33 -18.20 2.77
C VAL A 368 13.44 -18.87 4.13
N ASP A 369 13.18 -18.10 5.19
CA ASP A 369 12.93 -18.64 6.52
C ASP A 369 11.51 -18.32 6.95
N VAL A 370 10.97 -19.15 7.83
CA VAL A 370 9.70 -18.89 8.49
C VAL A 370 9.87 -18.95 10.00
N ILE A 371 9.38 -17.93 10.70
CA ILE A 371 9.30 -17.89 12.16
C ILE A 371 7.84 -17.84 12.59
N CYS A 372 7.42 -18.86 13.32
CA CYS A 372 6.14 -18.93 13.99
C CYS A 372 6.29 -18.40 15.41
N ILE A 373 5.45 -17.43 15.79
CA ILE A 373 5.38 -16.88 17.14
C ILE A 373 4.02 -17.13 17.79
N ASP A 374 4.01 -17.14 19.13
CA ASP A 374 2.78 -17.03 19.90
C ASP A 374 2.33 -15.56 20.05
N ARG A 375 1.32 -15.31 20.91
CA ARG A 375 0.81 -13.95 21.16
C ARG A 375 1.78 -13.07 21.96
N ALA A 376 2.68 -13.68 22.75
CA ALA A 376 3.69 -12.97 23.53
C ALA A 376 4.95 -12.67 22.72
N GLY A 377 5.08 -13.22 21.51
CA GLY A 377 6.28 -13.10 20.68
C GLY A 377 7.31 -14.18 20.95
N VAL A 378 6.96 -15.22 21.72
CA VAL A 378 7.81 -16.39 21.92
C VAL A 378 7.84 -17.20 20.63
N VAL A 379 9.04 -17.54 20.17
CA VAL A 379 9.21 -18.37 18.98
C VAL A 379 8.78 -19.80 19.30
N VAL A 380 7.70 -20.24 18.66
CA VAL A 380 7.13 -21.59 18.79
C VAL A 380 7.53 -22.51 17.63
N GLY A 381 8.08 -21.95 16.55
CA GLY A 381 8.50 -22.72 15.39
C GLY A 381 9.49 -22.00 14.49
N ARG A 382 10.44 -22.75 13.91
CA ARG A 382 11.38 -22.29 12.89
C ARG A 382 11.37 -23.25 11.70
N GLY A 383 11.43 -22.69 10.50
CA GLY A 383 11.31 -23.41 9.23
C GLY A 383 12.25 -22.90 8.19
#